data_AF-A0A1F2V3J9-F1
#
_entry.id   AF-A0A1F2V3J9-F1
#
_cell.length_a   1.000
_cell.length_b   1.000
_cell.length_c   1.000
_cell.angle_alpha   90.00
_cell.angle_beta   90.00
_cell.angle_gamma   90.00
#
_symmetry.space_group_name_H-M   'P 1'
#
loop_
_entity.id
_entity.type
_entity.pdbx_description
1 polymer ?
#
loop_
_entity_poly.entity_id
_entity_poly.type
_entity_poly.pdbx_seq_one_letter_code
_entity_poly.pdbx_strand_id
1 'polypeptide(L)'
;MSWIVLAASAAVSWGLYGASLHKGQTELGNPMRAMLCVGIAYFLIAVLVPAVALTSQSEWRNFNFSGTATATIAGALGALGAVCITYAFRAGGSPLIVMPLVFGGAPLINVLSTMIVHPPRNPPHPLLYVGFLLAASGAGMVLYYRPQG
;
A
#
# COMPACT_ATOMS: atom_id res chain seq x y z
N MET A 1 -21.42 -6.15 -5.78
CA MET A 1 -20.76 -5.07 -5.03
C MET A 1 -20.09 -4.13 -6.01
N SER A 2 -20.17 -2.81 -5.80
CA SER A 2 -19.44 -1.86 -6.65
C SER A 2 -17.96 -1.87 -6.30
N TRP A 3 -17.08 -1.95 -7.31
CA TRP A 3 -15.62 -1.88 -7.13
C TRP A 3 -15.18 -0.56 -6.47
N ILE A 4 -15.97 0.51 -6.62
CA ILE A 4 -15.74 1.81 -5.98
C ILE A 4 -15.81 1.69 -4.46
N VAL A 5 -16.79 0.94 -3.94
CA VAL A 5 -16.96 0.72 -2.50
C VAL A 5 -15.77 -0.07 -1.95
N LEU A 6 -15.31 -1.10 -2.67
CA LEU A 6 -14.12 -1.88 -2.26
C LEU A 6 -12.85 -1.03 -2.28
N ALA A 7 -12.68 -0.17 -3.27
CA ALA A 7 -11.56 0.77 -3.35
C ALA A 7 -11.60 1.78 -2.19
N ALA A 8 -12.77 2.32 -1.85
CA ALA A 8 -12.94 3.22 -0.72
C ALA A 8 -12.63 2.51 0.62
N SER A 9 -13.09 1.28 0.81
CA SER A 9 -12.75 0.47 1.99
C SER A 9 -11.25 0.19 2.09
N ALA A 10 -10.58 -0.07 0.96
CA ALA A 10 -9.13 -0.20 0.93
C ALA A 10 -8.44 1.10 1.35
N ALA A 11 -8.91 2.25 0.86
CA ALA A 11 -8.38 3.56 1.25
C ALA A 11 -8.56 3.83 2.76
N VAL A 12 -9.71 3.48 3.34
CA VAL A 12 -9.95 3.59 4.79
C VAL A 12 -8.99 2.70 5.57
N SER A 13 -8.86 1.41 5.20
CA SER A 13 -7.98 0.47 5.88
C SER A 13 -6.52 0.92 5.87
N TRP A 14 -6.01 1.34 4.70
CA TRP A 14 -4.64 1.84 4.57
C TRP A 14 -4.44 3.23 5.19
N GLY A 15 -5.47 4.08 5.21
CA GLY A 15 -5.42 5.37 5.89
C GLY A 15 -5.31 5.23 7.41
N LEU A 16 -6.06 4.29 8.00
CA LEU A 16 -6.01 4.00 9.44
C LEU A 16 -4.77 3.20 9.86
N TYR A 17 -4.13 2.50 8.92
CA TYR A 17 -2.96 1.66 9.16
C TYR A 17 -1.81 2.46 9.79
N GLY A 18 -1.44 3.61 9.24
CA GLY A 18 -0.26 4.35 9.71
C GLY A 18 -0.37 4.82 11.17
N ALA A 19 -1.53 5.37 11.55
CA ALA A 19 -1.79 5.81 12.91
C ALA A 19 -1.82 4.62 13.88
N SER A 20 -2.51 3.54 13.50
CA SER A 20 -2.61 2.31 14.31
C SER A 20 -1.25 1.63 14.50
N LEU A 21 -0.45 1.54 13.43
CA LEU A 21 0.90 0.99 13.48
C LEU A 21 1.78 1.81 14.40
N HIS A 22 1.84 3.13 14.21
CA HIS A 22 2.68 3.99 15.05
C HIS A 22 2.29 3.89 16.53
N LYS A 23 0.99 3.92 16.85
CA LYS A 23 0.50 3.69 18.21
C LYS A 23 0.95 2.33 18.76
N GLY A 24 0.80 1.26 17.98
CA GLY A 24 1.27 -0.07 18.38
C GLY A 24 2.78 -0.15 18.61
N GLN A 25 3.58 0.57 17.81
CA GLN A 25 5.03 0.67 18.04
C GLN A 25 5.37 1.37 19.36
N THR A 26 4.64 2.45 19.68
CA THR A 26 4.80 3.19 20.94
C THR A 26 4.40 2.32 22.14
N GLU A 27 3.24 1.65 22.08
CA GLU A 27 2.74 0.80 23.18
C GLU A 27 3.62 -0.44 23.42
N LEU A 28 4.17 -1.04 22.36
CA LEU A 28 5.03 -2.22 22.47
C LEU A 28 6.50 -1.88 22.74
N GLY A 29 6.88 -0.60 22.67
CA GLY A 29 8.23 -0.07 22.88
C GLY A 29 9.27 -0.56 21.87
N ASN A 30 8.88 -1.34 20.86
CA ASN A 30 9.78 -1.85 19.83
C ASN A 30 9.04 -1.96 18.48
N PRO A 31 9.49 -1.23 17.44
CA PRO A 31 8.86 -1.25 16.12
C PRO A 31 8.76 -2.63 15.46
N MET A 32 9.72 -3.52 15.71
CA MET A 32 9.72 -4.87 15.13
C MET A 32 8.69 -5.78 15.78
N ARG A 33 8.32 -5.54 17.05
CA ARG A 33 7.22 -6.26 17.71
C ARG A 33 5.88 -5.91 17.06
N ALA A 34 5.64 -4.62 16.82
CA ALA A 34 4.45 -4.17 16.11
C ALA A 34 4.44 -4.72 14.66
N MET A 35 5.57 -4.70 13.97
CA MET A 35 5.69 -5.27 12.62
C MET A 35 5.42 -6.78 12.60
N LEU A 36 5.84 -7.52 13.63
CA LEU A 36 5.51 -8.95 13.75
C LEU A 36 3.99 -9.15 13.86
N CYS A 37 3.29 -8.33 14.66
CA CYS A 37 1.83 -8.37 14.73
C CYS A 37 1.18 -8.06 13.38
N VAL A 38 1.69 -7.08 12.63
CA VAL A 38 1.25 -6.78 11.26
C VAL A 38 1.47 -7.98 10.34
N GLY A 39 2.64 -8.62 10.40
CA GLY A 39 2.97 -9.79 9.60
C GLY A 39 2.04 -10.97 9.87
N ILE A 40 1.72 -11.24 11.13
CA ILE A 40 0.74 -12.27 11.52
C ILE A 40 -0.63 -11.95 10.93
N ALA A 41 -1.10 -10.71 11.06
CA ALA A 41 -2.39 -10.29 10.50
C ALA A 41 -2.42 -10.43 8.97
N TYR A 42 -1.34 -10.05 8.28
CA TYR A 42 -1.20 -10.20 6.84
C TYR A 42 -1.27 -11.67 6.42
N PHE A 43 -0.53 -12.55 7.09
CA PHE A 43 -0.58 -13.99 6.82
C PHE A 43 -2.00 -14.53 6.99
N LEU A 44 -2.65 -14.25 8.13
CA LEU A 44 -3.99 -14.76 8.40
C LEU A 44 -5.01 -14.27 7.36
N ILE A 45 -5.06 -12.96 7.11
CA ILE A 45 -6.07 -12.39 6.20
C ILE A 45 -5.77 -12.79 4.74
N ALA A 46 -4.50 -12.65 4.31
CA ALA A 46 -4.12 -12.91 2.92
C ALA A 46 -4.12 -14.40 2.55
N VAL A 47 -4.10 -15.32 3.51
CA VAL A 47 -4.25 -16.76 3.25
C VAL A 47 -5.70 -17.20 3.42
N LEU A 48 -6.35 -16.84 4.53
CA LEU A 48 -7.68 -17.38 4.86
C LEU A 48 -8.78 -16.85 3.94
N VAL A 49 -8.77 -15.55 3.62
CA VAL A 49 -9.79 -14.94 2.74
C VAL A 49 -9.81 -15.59 1.35
N PRO A 50 -8.70 -15.68 0.61
CA PRO A 50 -8.71 -16.36 -0.68
C PRO A 50 -8.92 -17.87 -0.55
N ALA A 51 -8.44 -18.54 0.50
CA ALA A 51 -8.69 -19.98 0.68
C ALA A 51 -10.19 -20.29 0.81
N VAL A 52 -10.92 -19.50 1.59
CA VAL A 52 -12.39 -19.62 1.69
C VAL A 52 -13.05 -19.33 0.34
N ALA A 53 -12.61 -18.27 -0.36
CA ALA A 53 -13.16 -17.91 -1.67
C ALA A 53 -12.95 -19.02 -2.71
N LEU A 54 -11.74 -19.57 -2.84
CA LEU A 54 -11.41 -20.65 -3.77
C LEU A 54 -12.15 -21.94 -3.43
N THR A 55 -12.34 -22.24 -2.13
CA THR A 55 -13.13 -23.38 -1.68
C THR A 55 -14.59 -23.23 -2.08
N SER A 56 -15.19 -22.05 -1.86
CA SER A 56 -16.58 -21.78 -2.24
C SER A 56 -16.82 -21.83 -3.76
N GLN A 57 -15.77 -21.56 -4.55
CA GLN A 57 -15.81 -21.57 -6.01
C GLN A 57 -15.38 -22.92 -6.60
N SER A 58 -14.88 -23.86 -5.80
CA SER A 58 -14.23 -25.10 -6.24
C SER A 58 -13.05 -24.89 -7.21
N GLU A 59 -12.41 -23.72 -7.16
CA GLU A 59 -11.38 -23.26 -8.10
C GLU A 59 -9.95 -23.41 -7.53
N TRP A 60 -9.63 -24.59 -6.99
CA TRP A 60 -8.27 -24.90 -6.51
C TRP A 60 -7.30 -25.31 -7.63
N ARG A 61 -7.73 -25.24 -8.88
CA ARG A 61 -7.00 -25.73 -10.06
C ARG A 61 -6.40 -24.56 -10.86
N ASN A 62 -5.54 -24.87 -11.83
CA ASN A 62 -5.01 -23.91 -12.81
C ASN A 62 -3.98 -22.87 -12.30
N PHE A 63 -3.28 -23.17 -11.21
CA PHE A 63 -2.08 -22.41 -10.85
C PHE A 63 -0.96 -22.67 -11.87
N ASN A 64 -0.46 -21.61 -12.51
CA ASN A 64 0.68 -21.67 -13.42
C ASN A 64 1.88 -20.92 -12.83
N PHE A 65 3.09 -21.31 -13.23
CA PHE A 65 4.32 -20.77 -12.65
C PHE A 65 4.43 -19.25 -12.81
N SER A 66 4.11 -18.71 -13.98
CA SER A 66 4.24 -17.27 -14.27
C SER A 66 3.29 -16.43 -13.39
N GLY A 67 2.02 -16.82 -13.31
CA GLY A 67 1.01 -16.15 -12.48
C GLY A 67 1.33 -16.26 -10.99
N THR A 68 1.74 -17.44 -10.52
CA THR A 68 2.13 -17.64 -9.12
C THR A 68 3.36 -16.81 -8.77
N ALA A 69 4.40 -16.79 -9.61
CA ALA A 69 5.61 -16.02 -9.35
C ALA A 69 5.34 -14.52 -9.32
N THR A 70 4.58 -14.00 -10.29
CA THR A 70 4.25 -12.56 -10.35
C THR A 70 3.35 -12.13 -9.19
N ALA A 71 2.34 -12.92 -8.81
CA ALA A 71 1.52 -12.66 -7.63
C ALA A 71 2.35 -12.71 -6.32
N THR A 72 3.30 -13.64 -6.22
CA THR A 72 4.21 -13.75 -5.07
C THR A 72 5.11 -12.51 -4.96
N ILE A 73 5.66 -12.04 -6.07
CA ILE A 73 6.46 -10.80 -6.12
C ILE A 73 5.61 -9.60 -5.68
N ALA A 74 4.36 -9.51 -6.16
CA ALA A 74 3.44 -8.45 -5.72
C ALA A 74 3.22 -8.47 -4.20
N GLY A 75 3.03 -9.66 -3.61
CA GLY A 75 2.94 -9.82 -2.15
C GLY A 75 4.21 -9.39 -1.42
N ALA A 76 5.38 -9.77 -1.93
CA ALA A 76 6.67 -9.38 -1.38
C ALA A 76 6.89 -7.85 -1.41
N LEU A 77 6.53 -7.19 -2.52
CA LEU A 77 6.60 -5.73 -2.64
C LEU A 77 5.71 -5.02 -1.59
N GLY A 78 4.50 -5.54 -1.35
CA GLY A 78 3.61 -5.02 -0.31
C GLY A 78 4.19 -5.18 1.11
N ALA A 79 4.74 -6.36 1.41
CA ALA A 79 5.37 -6.63 2.71
C ALA A 79 6.62 -5.76 2.93
N LEU A 80 7.45 -5.58 1.91
CA LEU A 80 8.60 -4.66 1.94
C LEU A 80 8.16 -3.22 2.20
N GLY A 81 7.06 -2.76 1.58
CA GLY A 81 6.48 -1.46 1.85
C GLY A 81 6.12 -1.27 3.34
N ALA A 82 5.45 -2.25 3.94
CA ALA A 82 5.11 -2.23 5.37
C ALA A 82 6.35 -2.21 6.29
N VAL A 83 7.41 -2.95 5.93
CA VAL A 83 8.70 -2.90 6.63
C VAL A 83 9.33 -1.51 6.52
N CYS A 84 9.37 -0.91 5.33
CA CYS A 84 9.90 0.44 5.12
C CYS A 84 9.14 1.50 5.93
N ILE A 85 7.80 1.43 5.97
CA ILE A 85 6.99 2.31 6.82
C ILE A 85 7.35 2.15 8.29
N THR A 86 7.49 0.90 8.75
CA THR A 86 7.87 0.60 10.13
C THR A 86 9.22 1.21 10.49
N TYR A 87 10.22 1.07 9.61
CA TYR A 87 11.54 1.68 9.80
C TYR A 87 11.50 3.22 9.69
N ALA A 88 10.66 3.79 8.83
CA ALA A 88 10.48 5.24 8.74
C ALA A 88 9.94 5.82 10.05
N PHE A 89 8.98 5.16 10.68
CA PHE A 89 8.51 5.53 12.02
C PHE A 89 9.58 5.35 13.09
N ARG A 90 10.34 4.25 13.03
CA ARG A 90 11.51 4.04 13.91
C ARG A 90 12.55 5.15 13.79
N ALA A 91 12.72 5.73 12.60
CA ALA A 91 13.63 6.83 12.33
C ALA A 91 13.09 8.21 12.74
N GLY A 92 11.94 8.27 13.45
CA GLY A 92 11.34 9.51 13.93
C GLY A 92 10.26 10.10 13.01
N GLY A 93 9.89 9.41 11.94
CA GLY A 93 8.76 9.80 11.11
C GLY A 93 7.43 9.68 11.87
N SER A 94 6.54 10.66 11.71
CA SER A 94 5.18 10.59 12.22
C SER A 94 4.19 10.12 11.14
N PRO A 95 3.05 9.53 11.52
CA PRO A 95 1.99 9.17 10.57
C PRO A 95 1.54 10.36 9.69
N LEU A 96 1.57 11.58 10.24
CA LEU A 96 1.19 12.81 9.55
C LEU A 96 2.09 13.14 8.36
N ILE A 97 3.33 12.65 8.34
CA ILE A 97 4.31 12.95 7.29
C ILE A 97 4.55 11.73 6.41
N VAL A 98 4.80 10.57 7.03
CA VAL A 98 5.18 9.35 6.28
C VAL A 98 4.01 8.84 5.46
N MET A 99 2.78 8.85 6.00
CA MET A 99 1.64 8.27 5.28
C MET A 99 1.26 9.08 4.04
N PRO A 100 1.12 10.42 4.10
CA PRO A 100 0.85 11.20 2.89
C PRO A 100 1.98 11.13 1.85
N LEU A 101 3.25 11.01 2.27
CA LEU A 101 4.35 10.79 1.35
C LEU A 101 4.21 9.46 0.59
N VAL A 102 3.98 8.37 1.32
CA VAL A 102 3.83 7.03 0.73
C VAL A 102 2.59 6.97 -0.15
N PHE A 103 1.43 7.39 0.35
CA PHE A 103 0.17 7.28 -0.38
C PHE A 103 -0.04 8.37 -1.44
N GLY A 104 0.72 9.47 -1.41
CA GLY A 104 0.81 10.43 -2.50
C GLY A 104 1.77 9.97 -3.60
N GLY A 105 2.90 9.35 -3.24
CA GLY A 105 3.92 8.90 -4.19
C GLY A 105 3.63 7.54 -4.85
N ALA A 106 3.09 6.58 -4.10
CA ALA A 106 2.83 5.22 -4.60
C ALA A 106 1.89 5.18 -5.81
N PRO A 107 0.79 5.97 -5.87
CA PRO A 107 -0.05 6.04 -7.07
C PRO A 107 0.72 6.52 -8.30
N LEU A 108 1.64 7.50 -8.14
CA LEU A 108 2.46 8.00 -9.25
C LEU A 108 3.38 6.91 -9.79
N ILE A 109 4.06 6.19 -8.89
CA ILE A 109 4.91 5.05 -9.27
C ILE A 109 4.08 3.98 -9.97
N ASN A 110 2.88 3.67 -9.47
CA ASN A 110 2.00 2.67 -10.06
C ASN A 110 1.54 3.05 -11.47
N VAL A 111 1.16 4.31 -11.70
CA VAL A 111 0.72 4.73 -13.03
C VAL A 111 1.90 4.75 -14.01
N LEU A 112 3.07 5.24 -13.60
CA LEU A 112 4.28 5.19 -14.41
C LEU A 112 4.69 3.76 -14.76
N SER A 113 4.74 2.85 -13.78
CA SER A 113 5.08 1.45 -14.02
C SER A 113 4.06 0.77 -14.94
N THR A 114 2.77 1.05 -14.74
CA THR A 114 1.70 0.54 -15.61
C THR A 114 1.85 1.04 -17.03
N MET A 115 2.15 2.32 -17.26
CA MET A 115 2.38 2.87 -18.60
C MET A 115 3.63 2.29 -19.28
N ILE A 116 4.66 1.91 -18.51
CA ILE A 116 5.87 1.26 -19.06
C ILE A 116 5.57 -0.19 -19.46
N VAL A 117 4.91 -0.95 -18.59
CA VAL A 117 4.61 -2.37 -18.82
C VAL A 117 3.49 -2.55 -19.84
N HIS A 118 2.50 -1.66 -19.84
CA HIS A 118 1.36 -1.65 -20.74
C HIS A 118 1.23 -0.27 -21.41
N PRO A 119 2.04 0.01 -22.45
CA PRO A 119 2.00 1.30 -23.14
C PRO A 119 0.61 1.63 -23.67
N PRO A 120 0.08 2.83 -23.39
CA PRO A 120 -1.26 3.21 -23.80
C PRO A 120 -1.31 3.35 -25.33
N ARG A 121 -2.35 2.78 -25.95
CA ARG A 121 -2.54 2.84 -27.42
C ARG A 121 -2.77 4.26 -27.94
N ASN A 122 -3.35 5.11 -27.10
CA ASN A 122 -3.55 6.53 -27.37
C ASN A 122 -2.75 7.34 -26.34
N PRO A 123 -2.23 8.53 -26.71
CA PRO A 123 -1.53 9.38 -25.77
C PRO A 123 -2.46 9.71 -24.57
N PRO A 124 -1.95 9.60 -23.32
CA PRO A 124 -2.74 9.96 -22.15
C PRO A 124 -3.21 11.41 -22.22
N HIS A 125 -4.44 11.65 -21.75
CA HIS A 125 -4.98 13.00 -21.73
C HIS A 125 -4.06 13.92 -20.89
N PRO A 126 -3.71 15.15 -21.36
CA PRO A 126 -2.76 16.03 -20.68
C PRO A 126 -3.07 16.29 -19.20
N LEU A 127 -4.35 16.30 -18.83
CA LEU A 127 -4.80 16.45 -17.43
C LEU A 127 -4.32 15.35 -16.48
N LEU A 128 -3.97 14.16 -16.99
CA LEU A 128 -3.38 13.09 -16.18
C LEU A 128 -2.05 13.55 -15.57
N TYR A 129 -1.20 14.19 -16.38
CA TYR A 129 0.10 14.72 -15.93
C TYR A 129 -0.07 15.89 -14.97
N VAL A 130 -1.10 16.73 -15.17
CA VAL A 130 -1.48 17.77 -14.21
C VAL A 130 -1.87 17.13 -12.87
N GLY A 131 -2.65 16.04 -12.88
CA GLY A 131 -2.96 15.27 -11.68
C GLY A 131 -1.71 14.76 -10.97
N PHE A 132 -0.69 14.31 -11.71
CA PHE A 132 0.59 13.89 -11.11
C PHE A 132 1.33 15.04 -10.43
N LEU A 133 1.39 16.20 -11.08
CA LEU A 133 1.99 17.40 -10.52
C LEU A 133 1.27 17.83 -9.24
N LEU A 134 -0.07 17.80 -9.24
CA LEU A 134 -0.89 18.14 -8.06
C LEU A 134 -0.68 17.16 -6.90
N ALA A 135 -0.62 15.85 -7.19
CA ALA A 135 -0.36 14.85 -6.16
C ALA A 135 1.05 14.99 -5.58
N ALA A 136 2.06 15.20 -6.43
CA ALA A 136 3.44 15.42 -6.00
C ALA A 136 3.59 16.72 -5.19
N SER A 137 2.96 17.82 -5.64
CA SER A 137 2.97 19.08 -4.91
C SER A 137 2.23 18.98 -3.59
N GLY A 138 1.10 18.26 -3.55
CA GLY A 138 0.36 18.00 -2.30
C GLY A 138 1.20 17.24 -1.28
N ALA A 139 1.89 16.18 -1.70
CA ALA A 139 2.84 15.47 -0.85
C ALA A 139 4.00 16.38 -0.39
N GLY A 140 4.53 17.23 -1.29
CA GLY A 140 5.56 18.22 -0.98
C GLY A 140 5.11 19.26 0.05
N MET A 141 3.87 19.76 -0.05
CA MET A 141 3.29 20.69 0.93
C MET A 141 3.15 20.05 2.31
N VAL A 142 2.76 18.77 2.38
CA VAL A 142 2.70 18.04 3.65
C VAL A 142 4.09 17.95 4.31
N LEU A 143 5.15 17.71 3.52
CA LEU A 143 6.51 17.71 4.04
C LEU A 143 6.97 19.09 4.51
N TYR A 144 6.67 20.13 3.72
CA TYR A 144 7.14 21.49 3.97
C TYR A 144 6.43 22.13 5.17
N TYR A 145 5.11 21.98 5.25
CA TYR A 145 4.27 22.54 6.32
C TYR A 145 4.00 21.56 7.46
N ARG A 146 4.87 20.53 7.62
CA ARG A 146 4.76 19.58 8.73
C ARG A 146 4.79 20.33 10.07
N PRO A 147 3.97 19.94 11.07
CA PRO A 147 4.03 20.55 12.39
C PRO A 147 5.45 20.42 12.96
N GLN A 148 6.05 21.54 13.36
CA GLN A 148 7.30 21.54 14.12
C GLN A 148 6.93 21.29 15.58
N GLY A 149 7.18 20.07 16.04
CA GLY A 149 7.04 19.65 17.44
C GLY A 149 8.39 19.22 17.97
#